data_AF-A0A2E2BYZ5-F1
#
_entry.id   AF-A0A2E2BYZ5-F1
#
_cell.length_a   1.000
_cell.length_b   1.000
_cell.length_c   1.000
_cell.angle_alpha   90.00
_cell.angle_beta   90.00
_cell.angle_gamma   90.00
#
_symmetry.space_group_name_H-M   'P 1'
#
loop_
_entity.id
_entity.type
_entity.pdbx_description
1 polymer ?
#
loop_
_entity_poly.entity_id
_entity_poly.type
_entity_poly.pdbx_seq_one_letter_code
_entity_poly.pdbx_strand_id
1 'polypeptide(L)'
;MKQITKSTRLIDRVQQRLALAVWGRKVFVSFCISLGIYLTAMLFSRFTGYLTDWFTLPSLAVVAVGTLVLSFILFRKPDKEQAARLIDQKQKTKDLFLTVTMLEKAIGNYKPLVIQDAEQQATKIQPAQVVPFVWAKRFSLCCSAGLILFLLLEYTPQYDPFGKVQAAEVEQEKVKEFQTTKKATKARLAELKNKDNGENDEESKEVKLAVENLKSDFRKMVPGKKQKNAEALAAHQKSLGGQWRKRAEENMKSMMMKTDQAQKFGGMSKAEGMQKWNKELQEGSTQSLMKEMEELKDQLQRLQKETDPVKREQLKNEIQKKMKEMESFAREQTNSKPMAAALKRAMKQMQMAQSKGIPQDEALREAMQSMDLAKMELKEIAQSAKDLKKLEEALTVLSKAKKANDKSGLDGEACENCLTLEDYEDLYSQLMGDMQGEGTGGEGQGGGGKVDEDDTGDKGFKTEKSKSAITAGKVLLSFKTKGLSDRGEAQKDYNKLFTDLKQGMSEAIMQEQIPPGYHEGIKKYFNSLEKKTEENATGK
;
A
#
# COMPACT_ATOMS: atom_id res chain seq x y z
N MET A 1 18.40 -89.08 26.84
CA MET A 1 18.36 -87.63 26.56
C MET A 1 16.96 -87.06 26.20
N LYS A 2 15.87 -87.85 26.17
CA LYS A 2 14.52 -87.39 25.75
C LYS A 2 13.62 -86.77 26.86
N GLN A 3 14.11 -86.54 28.08
CA GLN A 3 13.24 -86.28 29.26
C GLN A 3 13.19 -84.83 29.79
N ILE A 4 14.00 -83.88 29.32
CA ILE A 4 14.01 -82.49 29.85
C ILE A 4 13.28 -81.54 28.89
N THR A 5 12.02 -81.79 28.56
CA THR A 5 11.32 -81.03 27.51
C THR A 5 10.37 -79.98 28.03
N LYS A 6 9.73 -80.13 29.19
CA LYS A 6 8.75 -79.12 29.67
C LYS A 6 9.42 -78.06 30.53
N SER A 7 10.38 -78.45 31.36
CA SER A 7 11.17 -77.54 32.21
C SER A 7 12.02 -76.56 31.38
N THR A 8 12.71 -77.05 30.35
CA THR A 8 13.47 -76.21 29.40
C THR A 8 12.57 -75.30 28.57
N ARG A 9 11.43 -75.82 28.06
CA ARG A 9 10.42 -74.99 27.37
C ARG A 9 9.83 -73.91 28.27
N LEU A 10 9.65 -74.18 29.57
CA LEU A 10 9.19 -73.18 30.53
C LEU A 10 10.25 -72.08 30.70
N ILE A 11 11.52 -72.44 30.91
CA ILE A 11 12.63 -71.50 31.03
C ILE A 11 12.77 -70.66 29.76
N ASP A 12 12.73 -71.27 28.57
CA ASP A 12 12.82 -70.55 27.29
C ASP A 12 11.63 -69.61 27.08
N ARG A 13 10.40 -70.02 27.44
CA ARG A 13 9.20 -69.14 27.36
C ARG A 13 9.29 -67.97 28.33
N VAL A 14 9.78 -68.20 29.55
CA VAL A 14 9.98 -67.13 30.54
C VAL A 14 11.12 -66.21 30.10
N GLN A 15 12.21 -66.74 29.52
CA GLN A 15 13.29 -65.95 28.94
C GLN A 15 12.79 -65.07 27.80
N GLN A 16 11.98 -65.60 26.88
CA GLN A 16 11.38 -64.82 25.80
C GLN A 16 10.47 -63.71 26.34
N ARG A 17 9.63 -64.00 27.33
CA ARG A 17 8.78 -62.99 27.98
C ARG A 17 9.59 -61.94 28.74
N LEU A 18 10.65 -62.35 29.42
CA LEU A 18 11.57 -61.46 30.11
C LEU A 18 12.31 -60.56 29.10
N ALA A 19 12.74 -61.12 27.97
CA ALA A 19 13.37 -60.38 26.89
C ALA A 19 12.42 -59.32 26.31
N LEU A 20 11.15 -59.69 26.06
CA LEU A 20 10.12 -58.75 25.61
C LEU A 20 9.83 -57.65 26.66
N ALA A 21 9.79 -57.99 27.94
CA ALA A 21 9.57 -57.02 29.02
C ALA A 21 10.76 -56.05 29.17
N VAL A 22 11.99 -56.56 29.10
CA VAL A 22 13.21 -55.75 29.13
C VAL A 22 13.30 -54.86 27.90
N TRP A 23 13.05 -55.42 26.71
CA TRP A 23 13.01 -54.66 25.46
C TRP A 23 11.97 -53.53 25.53
N GLY A 24 10.76 -53.84 25.98
CA GLY A 24 9.71 -52.82 26.14
C GLY A 24 10.07 -51.71 27.12
N ARG A 25 10.78 -52.02 28.21
CA ARG A 25 11.31 -51.00 29.12
C ARG A 25 12.38 -50.14 28.44
N LYS A 26 13.24 -50.73 27.60
CA LYS A 26 14.26 -49.99 26.84
C LYS A 26 13.66 -49.14 25.74
N VAL A 27 12.63 -49.61 25.04
CA VAL A 27 11.85 -48.82 24.08
C VAL A 27 11.23 -47.60 24.77
N PHE A 28 10.61 -47.79 25.94
CA PHE A 28 10.04 -46.67 26.71
C PHE A 28 11.10 -45.63 27.11
N VAL A 29 12.22 -46.06 27.69
CA VAL A 29 13.31 -45.14 28.07
C VAL A 29 13.88 -44.42 26.85
N SER A 30 14.04 -45.14 25.73
CA SER A 30 14.54 -44.56 24.48
C SER A 30 13.57 -43.54 23.88
N PHE A 31 12.26 -43.79 24.00
CA PHE A 31 11.21 -42.85 23.61
C PHE A 31 11.29 -41.58 24.44
N CYS A 32 11.39 -41.68 25.77
CA CYS A 32 11.52 -40.50 26.63
C CYS A 32 12.77 -39.68 26.32
N ILE A 33 13.91 -40.33 26.05
CA ILE A 33 15.17 -39.65 25.70
C ILE A 33 15.05 -38.93 24.36
N SER A 34 14.61 -39.63 23.31
CA SER A 34 14.47 -39.06 21.97
C SER A 34 13.45 -37.93 21.92
N LEU A 35 12.31 -38.09 22.60
CA LEU A 35 11.30 -37.06 22.75
C LEU A 35 11.85 -35.85 23.51
N GLY A 36 12.56 -36.06 24.61
CA GLY A 36 13.18 -34.98 25.38
C GLY A 36 14.19 -34.17 24.56
N ILE A 37 15.07 -34.84 23.82
CA ILE A 37 16.03 -34.20 22.92
C ILE A 37 15.30 -33.38 21.85
N TYR A 38 14.27 -33.96 21.21
CA TYR A 38 13.49 -33.28 20.18
C TYR A 38 12.80 -32.02 20.71
N LEU A 39 12.12 -32.11 21.86
CA LEU A 39 11.43 -30.97 22.48
C LEU A 39 12.42 -29.88 22.91
N THR A 40 13.61 -30.26 23.38
CA THR A 40 14.66 -29.31 23.76
C THR A 40 15.20 -28.59 22.52
N ALA A 41 15.41 -29.30 21.42
CA ALA A 41 15.84 -28.71 20.15
C ALA A 41 14.76 -27.79 19.54
N MET A 42 13.49 -28.17 19.62
CA MET A 42 12.35 -27.35 19.22
C MET A 42 12.28 -26.06 20.04
N LEU A 43 12.44 -26.17 21.36
CA LEU A 43 12.45 -25.02 22.26
C LEU A 43 13.62 -24.09 21.92
N PHE A 44 14.83 -24.63 21.72
CA PHE A 44 15.99 -23.86 21.27
C PHE A 44 15.75 -23.15 19.92
N SER A 45 15.16 -23.84 18.96
CA SER A 45 14.78 -23.26 17.66
C SER A 45 13.80 -22.10 17.81
N ARG A 46 12.77 -22.25 18.65
CA ARG A 46 11.78 -21.21 18.92
C ARG A 46 12.41 -19.98 19.57
N PHE A 47 13.32 -20.16 20.54
CA PHE A 47 14.00 -19.05 21.23
C PHE A 47 15.09 -18.36 20.40
N THR A 48 15.65 -19.03 19.40
CA THR A 48 16.77 -18.49 18.60
C THR A 48 16.36 -18.09 17.17
N GLY A 49 15.19 -18.53 16.70
CA GLY A 49 14.75 -18.36 15.32
C GLY A 49 15.56 -19.21 14.32
N TYR A 50 16.37 -20.17 14.79
CA TYR A 50 17.17 -21.03 13.92
C TYR A 50 16.40 -22.32 13.62
N LEU A 51 16.34 -22.77 12.36
CA LEU A 51 15.69 -24.02 11.92
C LEU A 51 14.17 -24.12 12.16
N THR A 52 13.43 -23.00 12.17
CA THR A 52 11.97 -22.99 12.36
C THR A 52 11.21 -23.88 11.37
N ASP A 53 11.68 -23.96 10.13
CA ASP A 53 11.00 -24.74 9.07
C ASP A 53 11.12 -26.26 9.25
N TRP A 54 12.00 -26.73 10.15
CA TRP A 54 12.25 -28.16 10.30
C TRP A 54 11.27 -28.85 11.26
N PHE A 55 10.71 -28.11 12.22
CA PHE A 55 9.83 -28.63 13.27
C PHE A 55 8.36 -28.60 12.83
N THR A 56 7.99 -29.57 11.99
CA THR A 56 6.61 -29.76 11.48
C THR A 56 6.04 -31.11 11.93
N LEU A 57 4.74 -31.37 11.76
CA LEU A 57 4.16 -32.69 12.11
C LEU A 57 4.96 -33.90 11.58
N PRO A 58 5.49 -33.89 10.33
CA PRO A 58 6.34 -34.95 9.82
C PRO A 58 7.65 -35.17 10.60
N SER A 59 8.24 -34.15 11.22
CA SER A 59 9.52 -34.29 11.92
C SER A 59 9.42 -35.13 13.20
N LEU A 60 8.22 -35.37 13.72
CA LEU A 60 7.99 -36.35 14.80
C LEU A 60 8.43 -37.78 14.41
N ALA A 61 8.52 -38.10 13.11
CA ALA A 61 9.06 -39.37 12.65
C ALA A 61 10.51 -39.61 13.13
N VAL A 62 11.30 -38.54 13.32
CA VAL A 62 12.67 -38.61 13.85
C VAL A 62 12.68 -39.18 15.27
N VAL A 63 11.66 -38.85 16.09
CA VAL A 63 11.51 -39.40 17.44
C VAL A 63 11.26 -40.91 17.38
N ALA A 64 10.41 -41.37 16.47
CA ALA A 64 10.13 -42.79 16.29
C ALA A 64 11.37 -43.58 15.82
N VAL A 65 12.09 -43.06 14.83
CA VAL A 65 13.34 -43.66 14.33
C VAL A 65 14.41 -43.67 15.42
N GLY A 66 14.60 -42.55 16.11
CA GLY A 66 15.55 -42.43 17.22
C GLY A 66 15.22 -43.38 18.37
N THR A 67 13.95 -43.58 18.68
CA THR A 67 13.48 -44.56 19.67
C THR A 67 13.89 -45.98 19.28
N LEU A 68 13.68 -46.39 18.03
CA LEU A 68 14.02 -47.74 17.57
C LEU A 68 15.53 -47.97 17.62
N VAL A 69 16.33 -47.05 17.08
CA VAL A 69 17.80 -47.15 17.06
C VAL A 69 18.35 -47.22 18.49
N LEU A 70 17.92 -46.31 19.36
CA LEU A 70 18.42 -46.26 20.74
C LEU A 70 17.93 -47.47 21.55
N SER A 71 16.72 -47.98 21.28
CA SER A 71 16.22 -49.19 21.94
C SER A 71 17.03 -50.43 21.56
N PHE A 72 17.49 -50.52 20.31
CA PHE A 72 18.33 -51.62 19.84
C PHE A 72 19.71 -51.57 20.48
N ILE A 73 20.33 -50.38 20.57
CA ILE A 73 21.63 -50.17 21.20
C ILE A 73 21.59 -50.51 22.70
N LEU A 74 20.51 -50.12 23.40
CA LEU A 74 20.36 -50.34 24.83
C LEU A 74 19.82 -51.72 25.20
N PHE A 75 19.41 -52.53 24.23
CA PHE A 75 18.88 -53.87 24.46
C PHE A 75 20.01 -54.86 24.73
N ARG A 76 19.90 -55.58 25.84
CA ARG A 76 20.74 -56.74 26.17
C ARG A 76 19.84 -57.93 26.44
N LYS A 77 20.09 -59.02 25.73
CA LYS A 77 19.30 -60.25 25.86
C LYS A 77 19.51 -60.84 27.26
N PRO A 78 18.44 -61.12 28.03
CA PRO A 78 18.55 -61.74 29.34
C PRO A 78 19.00 -63.20 29.20
N ASP A 79 19.81 -63.64 30.15
CA ASP A 79 20.38 -64.99 30.14
C ASP A 79 19.38 -66.05 30.66
N LYS A 80 19.58 -67.32 30.31
CA LYS A 80 18.75 -68.44 30.75
C LYS A 80 18.77 -68.63 32.26
N GLU A 81 19.93 -68.42 32.88
CA GLU A 81 20.09 -68.47 34.34
C GLU A 81 19.25 -67.41 35.06
N GLN A 82 19.12 -66.21 34.47
CA GLN A 82 18.30 -65.13 35.01
C GLN A 82 16.82 -65.47 34.94
N ALA A 83 16.37 -66.08 33.84
CA ALA A 83 15.00 -66.57 33.70
C ALA A 83 14.69 -67.68 34.70
N ALA A 84 15.60 -68.63 34.88
CA ALA A 84 15.47 -69.72 35.85
C ALA A 84 15.40 -69.19 37.29
N ARG A 85 16.32 -68.31 37.68
CA ARG A 85 16.32 -67.64 39.00
C ARG A 85 15.03 -66.86 39.25
N LEU A 86 14.48 -66.21 38.23
CA LEU A 86 13.23 -65.45 38.35
C LEU A 86 12.02 -66.37 38.58
N ILE A 87 11.99 -67.54 37.92
CA ILE A 87 10.96 -68.58 38.18
C ILE A 87 11.06 -69.03 39.64
N ASP A 88 12.28 -69.35 40.10
CA ASP A 88 12.51 -69.84 41.46
C ASP A 88 12.12 -68.83 42.54
N GLN A 89 12.43 -67.55 42.35
CA GLN A 89 12.04 -66.49 43.28
C GLN A 89 10.53 -66.25 43.34
N LYS A 90 9.84 -66.30 42.19
CA LYS A 90 8.40 -66.01 42.13
C LYS A 90 7.54 -67.18 42.60
N GLN A 91 7.98 -68.41 42.34
CA GLN A 91 7.26 -69.63 42.68
C GLN A 91 7.79 -70.32 43.95
N LYS A 92 8.81 -69.75 44.59
CA LYS A 92 9.47 -70.26 45.82
C LYS A 92 9.96 -71.71 45.67
N THR A 93 10.51 -72.06 44.52
CA THR A 93 10.95 -73.44 44.18
C THR A 93 12.39 -73.75 44.59
N LYS A 94 12.99 -72.97 45.50
CA LYS A 94 14.31 -73.22 46.10
C LYS A 94 15.42 -73.54 45.07
N ASP A 95 15.54 -72.72 44.03
CA ASP A 95 16.56 -72.84 42.98
C ASP A 95 16.51 -74.14 42.14
N LEU A 96 15.35 -74.80 42.10
CA LEU A 96 15.12 -76.01 41.30
C LEU A 96 15.31 -75.74 39.80
N PHE A 97 14.83 -74.62 39.25
CA PHE A 97 15.00 -74.32 37.83
C PHE A 97 16.41 -73.83 37.51
N LEU A 98 17.06 -73.12 38.44
CA LEU A 98 18.46 -72.73 38.32
C LEU A 98 19.37 -73.95 38.28
N THR A 99 19.16 -74.93 39.16
CA THR A 99 19.93 -76.19 39.17
C THR A 99 19.74 -77.00 37.88
N VAL A 100 18.54 -76.97 37.28
CA VAL A 100 18.28 -77.56 35.95
C VAL A 100 19.15 -76.92 34.86
N THR A 101 19.37 -75.60 34.90
CA THR A 101 20.25 -74.93 33.91
C THR A 101 21.73 -75.29 34.07
N MET A 102 22.16 -75.74 35.26
CA MET A 102 23.54 -76.13 35.54
C MET A 102 23.76 -77.65 35.44
N LEU A 103 22.69 -78.43 35.24
CA LEU A 103 22.68 -79.89 35.34
C LEU A 103 23.54 -80.60 34.27
N GLU A 104 23.76 -79.95 33.12
CA GLU A 104 24.65 -80.44 32.06
C GLU A 104 26.11 -80.54 32.53
N LYS A 105 26.52 -79.64 33.43
CA LYS A 105 27.89 -79.58 33.99
C LYS A 105 28.03 -80.30 35.33
N ALA A 106 26.91 -80.69 35.95
CA ALA A 106 26.90 -81.35 37.25
C ALA A 106 27.36 -82.82 37.15
N ILE A 107 28.05 -83.34 38.18
CA ILE A 107 28.45 -84.75 38.29
C ILE A 107 27.65 -85.39 39.44
N GLY A 108 26.97 -86.51 39.20
CA GLY A 108 26.27 -87.27 40.25
C GLY A 108 24.96 -87.96 39.82
N ASN A 109 24.53 -88.94 40.62
CA ASN A 109 23.35 -89.79 40.38
C ASN A 109 22.00 -89.12 40.71
N TYR A 110 22.00 -87.88 41.19
CA TYR A 110 20.78 -87.12 41.55
C TYR A 110 20.11 -86.42 40.35
N LYS A 111 20.76 -86.41 39.17
CA LYS A 111 20.24 -85.81 37.93
C LYS A 111 18.79 -86.20 37.61
N PRO A 112 18.39 -87.48 37.60
CA PRO A 112 17.03 -87.86 37.25
C PRO A 112 15.99 -87.37 38.27
N LEU A 113 16.33 -87.27 39.56
CA LEU A 113 15.41 -86.78 40.59
C LEU A 113 15.11 -85.29 40.39
N VAL A 114 16.14 -84.47 40.16
CA VAL A 114 15.99 -83.03 39.91
C VAL A 114 15.19 -82.77 38.63
N ILE A 115 15.41 -83.57 37.59
CA ILE A 115 14.64 -83.47 36.33
C ILE A 115 13.17 -83.83 36.57
N GLN A 116 12.89 -84.89 37.31
CA GLN A 116 11.53 -85.34 37.58
C GLN A 116 10.73 -84.30 38.38
N ASP A 117 11.33 -83.74 39.44
CA ASP A 117 10.73 -82.69 40.25
C ASP A 117 10.50 -81.41 39.44
N ALA A 118 11.47 -81.01 38.62
CA ALA A 118 11.36 -79.84 37.75
C ALA A 118 10.27 -80.01 36.69
N GLU A 119 10.12 -81.20 36.09
CA GLU A 119 9.06 -81.47 35.11
C GLU A 119 7.66 -81.47 35.73
N GLN A 120 7.51 -82.02 36.94
CA GLN A 120 6.24 -81.96 37.68
C GLN A 120 5.88 -80.52 38.03
N GLN A 121 6.82 -79.75 38.56
CA GLN A 121 6.59 -78.37 38.97
C GLN A 121 6.38 -77.44 37.77
N ALA A 122 7.04 -77.71 36.63
CA ALA A 122 6.89 -76.92 35.41
C ALA A 122 5.46 -76.92 34.85
N THR A 123 4.68 -77.99 35.07
CA THR A 123 3.28 -78.05 34.60
C THR A 123 2.34 -77.13 35.37
N LYS A 124 2.69 -76.77 36.61
CA LYS A 124 1.87 -75.93 37.49
C LYS A 124 2.14 -74.44 37.31
N ILE A 125 3.27 -74.07 36.71
CA ILE A 125 3.73 -72.69 36.61
C ILE A 125 3.27 -72.06 35.30
N GLN A 126 2.56 -70.94 35.40
CA GLN A 126 2.20 -70.13 34.25
C GLN A 126 3.26 -69.04 33.98
N PRO A 127 3.85 -68.97 32.77
CA PRO A 127 4.87 -67.96 32.43
C PRO A 127 4.40 -66.51 32.59
N ALA A 128 3.09 -66.26 32.46
CA ALA A 128 2.50 -64.92 32.58
C ALA A 128 2.50 -64.35 33.99
N GLN A 129 2.43 -65.22 35.00
CA GLN A 129 2.43 -64.82 36.41
C GLN A 129 3.85 -64.51 36.90
N VAL A 130 4.87 -65.15 36.29
CA VAL A 130 6.29 -64.91 36.61
C VAL A 130 6.74 -63.54 36.09
N VAL A 131 6.32 -63.16 34.87
CA VAL A 131 6.67 -61.87 34.25
C VAL A 131 5.39 -61.15 33.78
N PRO A 132 4.79 -60.27 34.62
CA PRO A 132 3.62 -59.49 34.23
C PRO A 132 3.98 -58.35 33.29
N PHE A 133 3.17 -58.12 32.25
CA PHE A 133 3.41 -57.14 31.20
C PHE A 133 2.56 -55.87 31.42
N VAL A 134 3.10 -54.89 32.15
CA VAL A 134 2.38 -53.66 32.58
C VAL A 134 2.97 -52.38 31.98
N TRP A 135 3.31 -52.40 30.68
CA TRP A 135 3.92 -51.24 30.00
C TRP A 135 2.93 -50.21 29.43
N ALA A 136 1.69 -50.64 29.13
CA ALA A 136 0.78 -49.89 28.25
C ALA A 136 0.31 -48.58 28.89
N LYS A 137 -0.05 -48.62 30.19
CA LYS A 137 -0.50 -47.43 30.93
C LYS A 137 0.57 -46.35 30.98
N ARG A 138 1.82 -46.73 31.29
CA ARG A 138 2.95 -45.78 31.39
C ARG A 138 3.30 -45.19 30.02
N PHE A 139 3.31 -46.02 28.99
CA PHE A 139 3.55 -45.57 27.62
C PHE A 139 2.47 -44.59 27.15
N SER A 140 1.19 -44.93 27.37
CA SER A 140 0.07 -44.05 26.97
C SER A 140 0.11 -42.69 27.65
N LEU A 141 0.45 -42.63 28.94
CA LEU A 141 0.56 -41.38 29.70
C LEU A 141 1.72 -40.51 29.19
N CYS A 142 2.86 -41.10 28.86
CA CYS A 142 3.99 -40.35 28.32
C CYS A 142 3.74 -39.88 26.88
N CYS A 143 3.07 -40.68 26.05
CA CYS A 143 2.69 -40.24 24.70
C CYS A 143 1.69 -39.09 24.74
N SER A 144 0.67 -39.16 25.60
CA SER A 144 -0.30 -38.06 25.73
C SER A 144 0.35 -36.79 26.29
N ALA A 145 1.18 -36.90 27.34
CA ALA A 145 1.90 -35.76 27.88
C ALA A 145 2.87 -35.14 26.85
N GLY A 146 3.58 -35.97 26.08
CA GLY A 146 4.48 -35.52 25.02
C GLY A 146 3.76 -34.77 23.90
N LEU A 147 2.60 -35.28 23.48
CA LEU A 147 1.79 -34.65 22.44
C LEU A 147 1.20 -33.31 22.92
N ILE A 148 0.74 -33.24 24.16
CA ILE A 148 0.27 -31.99 24.77
C ILE A 148 1.41 -30.97 24.81
N LEU A 149 2.60 -31.36 25.24
CA LEU A 149 3.75 -30.45 25.31
C LEU A 149 4.19 -29.97 23.91
N PHE A 150 4.18 -30.85 22.92
CA PHE A 150 4.46 -30.48 21.53
C PHE A 150 3.46 -29.45 21.00
N LEU A 151 2.16 -29.68 21.20
CA LEU A 151 1.13 -28.73 20.79
C LEU A 151 1.28 -27.39 21.52
N LEU A 152 1.56 -27.40 22.82
CA LEU A 152 1.80 -26.16 23.58
C LEU A 152 2.98 -25.37 22.98
N LEU A 153 4.10 -26.03 22.69
CA LEU A 153 5.27 -25.39 22.10
C LEU A 153 5.06 -24.91 20.64
N GLU A 154 4.17 -25.55 19.90
CA GLU A 154 3.82 -25.14 18.54
C GLU A 154 2.97 -23.87 18.52
N TYR A 155 2.05 -23.74 19.48
CA TYR A 155 1.18 -22.57 19.61
C TYR A 155 1.77 -21.44 20.46
N THR A 156 2.90 -21.66 21.16
CA THR A 156 3.56 -20.56 21.87
C THR A 156 4.10 -19.52 20.88
N PRO A 157 3.78 -18.23 21.10
CA PRO A 157 4.27 -17.15 20.23
C PRO A 157 5.80 -17.13 20.25
N GLN A 158 6.38 -16.94 19.07
CA GLN A 158 7.81 -17.01 18.89
C GLN A 158 8.47 -15.76 19.48
N TYR A 159 9.25 -15.95 20.54
CA TYR A 159 10.15 -14.92 21.05
C TYR A 159 11.44 -14.96 20.22
N ASP A 160 11.56 -14.05 19.26
CA ASP A 160 12.77 -13.87 18.45
C ASP A 160 13.59 -12.67 18.99
N PRO A 161 14.51 -12.88 19.94
CA PRO A 161 15.39 -11.82 20.43
C PRO A 161 16.38 -11.31 19.37
N PHE A 162 16.47 -11.96 18.20
CA PHE A 162 17.41 -11.62 17.12
C PHE A 162 16.74 -11.04 15.87
N GLY A 163 15.40 -10.96 15.81
CA GLY A 163 14.62 -10.31 14.76
C GLY A 163 14.80 -10.88 13.34
N LYS A 164 15.34 -12.10 13.20
CA LYS A 164 15.65 -12.70 11.89
C LYS A 164 14.41 -13.14 11.13
N VAL A 165 13.37 -13.58 11.83
CA VAL A 165 12.11 -13.99 11.19
C VAL A 165 11.37 -12.77 10.65
N GLN A 166 11.31 -11.68 11.42
CA GLN A 166 10.74 -10.40 10.96
C GLN A 166 11.53 -9.85 9.78
N ALA A 167 12.86 -9.93 9.80
CA ALA A 167 13.68 -9.50 8.67
C ALA A 167 13.38 -10.30 7.38
N ALA A 168 13.20 -11.62 7.49
CA ALA A 168 12.85 -12.47 6.34
C ALA A 168 11.44 -12.18 5.82
N GLU A 169 10.46 -11.95 6.70
CA GLU A 169 9.09 -11.59 6.31
C GLU A 169 9.05 -10.23 5.60
N VAL A 170 9.75 -9.22 6.14
CA VAL A 170 9.91 -7.90 5.51
C VAL A 170 10.61 -8.00 4.15
N GLU A 171 11.61 -8.87 3.98
CA GLU A 171 12.23 -9.14 2.68
C GLU A 171 11.23 -9.77 1.69
N GLN A 172 10.42 -10.74 2.13
CA GLN A 172 9.38 -11.33 1.28
C GLN A 172 8.29 -10.32 0.89
N GLU A 173 7.87 -9.46 1.81
CA GLU A 173 6.91 -8.39 1.51
C GLU A 173 7.46 -7.41 0.48
N LYS A 174 8.74 -7.01 0.61
CA LYS A 174 9.41 -6.15 -0.39
C LYS A 174 9.43 -6.80 -1.78
N VAL A 175 9.68 -8.11 -1.87
CA VAL A 175 9.65 -8.84 -3.15
C VAL A 175 8.23 -8.85 -3.73
N LYS A 176 7.20 -9.10 -2.90
CA LYS A 176 5.80 -9.06 -3.34
C LYS A 176 5.42 -7.66 -3.83
N GLU A 177 5.79 -6.62 -3.09
CA GLU A 177 5.52 -5.24 -3.45
C GLU A 177 6.25 -4.82 -4.74
N PHE A 178 7.48 -5.29 -4.93
CA PHE A 178 8.20 -5.07 -6.19
C PHE A 178 7.45 -5.65 -7.40
N GLN A 179 6.89 -6.86 -7.27
CA GLN A 179 6.12 -7.47 -8.35
C GLN A 179 4.79 -6.76 -8.61
N THR A 180 4.07 -6.32 -7.57
CA THR A 180 2.81 -5.58 -7.74
C THR A 180 3.04 -4.21 -8.38
N THR A 181 4.06 -3.48 -7.92
CA THR A 181 4.43 -2.17 -8.49
C THR A 181 4.87 -2.29 -9.94
N LYS A 182 5.67 -3.30 -10.28
CA LYS A 182 6.05 -3.63 -11.66
C LYS A 182 4.84 -3.85 -12.58
N LYS A 183 3.86 -4.65 -12.16
CA LYS A 183 2.63 -4.88 -12.93
C LYS A 183 1.83 -3.59 -13.11
N ALA A 184 1.67 -2.80 -12.06
CA ALA A 184 0.94 -1.54 -12.10
C ALA A 184 1.60 -0.51 -13.04
N THR A 185 2.92 -0.35 -12.97
CA THR A 185 3.68 0.53 -13.86
C THR A 185 3.51 0.10 -15.31
N LYS A 186 3.64 -1.19 -15.63
CA LYS A 186 3.48 -1.70 -17.01
C LYS A 186 2.06 -1.50 -17.55
N ALA A 187 1.04 -1.75 -16.73
CA ALA A 187 -0.35 -1.54 -17.12
C ALA A 187 -0.63 -0.07 -17.46
N ARG A 188 -0.18 0.87 -16.60
CA ARG A 188 -0.34 2.30 -16.84
C ARG A 188 0.47 2.79 -18.05
N LEU A 189 1.69 2.29 -18.20
CA LEU A 189 2.55 2.57 -19.35
C LEU A 189 1.87 2.16 -20.67
N ALA A 190 1.23 0.98 -20.70
CA ALA A 190 0.48 0.50 -21.86
C ALA A 190 -0.78 1.33 -22.13
N GLU A 191 -1.50 1.74 -21.08
CA GLU A 191 -2.67 2.63 -21.21
C GLU A 191 -2.30 3.96 -21.85
N LEU A 192 -1.20 4.59 -21.40
CA LEU A 192 -0.75 5.87 -21.94
C LEU A 192 -0.21 5.73 -23.37
N LYS A 193 0.53 4.67 -23.69
CA LYS A 193 1.00 4.41 -25.06
C LYS A 193 -0.15 4.24 -26.05
N ASN A 194 -1.27 3.65 -25.62
CA ASN A 194 -2.47 3.53 -26.46
C ASN A 194 -3.21 4.86 -26.62
N LYS A 195 -3.06 5.79 -25.67
CA LYS A 195 -3.62 7.16 -25.70
C LYS A 195 -2.72 8.16 -26.42
N ASP A 196 -1.43 7.86 -26.56
CA ASP A 196 -0.43 8.72 -27.16
C ASP A 196 -0.76 8.92 -28.65
N ASN A 197 -1.42 10.03 -28.95
CA ASN A 197 -1.86 10.41 -30.29
C ASN A 197 -0.70 11.07 -31.05
N GLY A 198 0.40 10.35 -31.28
CA GLY A 198 1.50 10.81 -32.13
C GLY A 198 2.27 12.03 -31.58
N GLU A 199 3.59 11.96 -31.63
CA GLU A 199 4.51 12.89 -30.96
C GLU A 199 4.52 14.33 -31.53
N ASN A 200 3.67 14.66 -32.52
CA ASN A 200 3.72 15.88 -33.32
C ASN A 200 2.38 16.63 -33.48
N ASP A 201 1.31 16.22 -32.81
CA ASP A 201 0.05 16.97 -32.88
C ASP A 201 0.06 18.15 -31.89
N GLU A 202 0.07 19.40 -32.39
CA GLU A 202 0.06 20.62 -31.57
C GLU A 202 -1.12 20.72 -30.59
N GLU A 203 -2.19 19.97 -30.85
CA GLU A 203 -3.47 20.04 -30.14
C GLU A 203 -4.11 18.65 -30.06
N SER A 204 -4.84 18.36 -28.97
CA SER A 204 -5.62 17.14 -28.87
C SER A 204 -6.71 17.10 -29.95
N LYS A 205 -6.99 15.92 -30.54
CA LYS A 205 -8.04 15.72 -31.57
C LYS A 205 -9.40 16.35 -31.20
N GLU A 206 -9.77 16.28 -29.92
CA GLU A 206 -11.00 16.86 -29.40
C GLU A 206 -11.01 18.40 -29.44
N VAL A 207 -9.88 19.03 -29.11
CA VAL A 207 -9.70 20.49 -29.14
C VAL A 207 -9.58 20.98 -30.59
N LYS A 208 -8.79 20.29 -31.43
CA LYS A 208 -8.72 20.56 -32.88
C LYS A 208 -10.12 20.59 -33.49
N LEU A 209 -10.92 19.56 -33.23
CA LEU A 209 -12.27 19.45 -33.79
C LEU A 209 -13.21 20.53 -33.24
N ALA A 210 -13.10 20.88 -31.96
CA ALA A 210 -13.88 21.96 -31.36
C ALA A 210 -13.51 23.34 -31.94
N VAL A 211 -12.22 23.60 -32.14
CA VAL A 211 -11.71 24.84 -32.74
C VAL A 211 -12.07 24.92 -34.23
N GLU A 212 -11.93 23.84 -35.00
CA GLU A 212 -12.33 23.80 -36.41
C GLU A 212 -13.84 23.95 -36.61
N ASN A 213 -14.66 23.35 -35.73
CA ASN A 213 -16.10 23.58 -35.74
C ASN A 213 -16.45 25.04 -35.45
N LEU A 214 -15.75 25.68 -34.51
CA LEU A 214 -15.92 27.11 -34.23
C LEU A 214 -15.55 27.95 -35.46
N LYS A 215 -14.42 27.68 -36.12
CA LYS A 215 -14.00 28.37 -37.36
C LYS A 215 -15.02 28.18 -38.49
N SER A 216 -15.51 26.96 -38.69
CA SER A 216 -16.56 26.65 -39.68
C SER A 216 -17.83 27.47 -39.40
N ASP A 217 -18.23 27.56 -38.14
CA ASP A 217 -19.45 28.28 -37.79
C ASP A 217 -19.27 29.80 -37.88
N PHE A 218 -18.08 30.34 -37.60
CA PHE A 218 -17.77 31.75 -37.90
C PHE A 218 -17.97 32.09 -39.38
N ARG A 219 -17.53 31.21 -40.30
CA ARG A 219 -17.72 31.40 -41.75
C ARG A 219 -19.17 31.39 -42.20
N LYS A 220 -20.07 30.75 -41.44
CA LYS A 220 -21.49 30.61 -41.78
C LYS A 220 -22.39 31.69 -41.17
N MET A 221 -21.82 32.63 -40.41
CA MET A 221 -22.59 33.70 -39.76
C MET A 221 -22.98 34.78 -40.76
N VAL A 222 -24.24 35.21 -40.70
CA VAL A 222 -24.82 36.19 -41.63
C VAL A 222 -25.26 37.44 -40.86
N PRO A 223 -24.94 38.67 -41.33
CA PRO A 223 -25.13 39.89 -40.55
C PRO A 223 -26.61 40.20 -40.23
N GLY A 224 -27.55 39.72 -41.05
CA GLY A 224 -28.99 39.88 -40.85
C GLY A 224 -29.66 38.92 -39.85
N LYS A 225 -28.95 37.90 -39.32
CA LYS A 225 -29.53 36.87 -38.43
C LYS A 225 -28.92 36.89 -37.03
N LYS A 226 -28.88 38.08 -36.41
CA LYS A 226 -28.27 38.32 -35.07
C LYS A 226 -28.64 37.28 -34.02
N GLN A 227 -29.92 36.90 -33.93
CA GLN A 227 -30.40 35.94 -32.92
C GLN A 227 -29.91 34.51 -33.15
N LYS A 228 -29.89 34.03 -34.41
CA LYS A 228 -29.35 32.70 -34.75
C LYS A 228 -27.83 32.63 -34.57
N ASN A 229 -27.12 33.71 -34.92
CA ASN A 229 -25.68 33.81 -34.67
C ASN A 229 -25.38 33.81 -33.16
N ALA A 230 -26.19 34.51 -32.35
CA ALA A 230 -26.05 34.54 -30.91
C ALA A 230 -26.28 33.15 -30.26
N GLU A 231 -27.24 32.38 -30.75
CA GLU A 231 -27.51 31.01 -30.30
C GLU A 231 -26.32 30.07 -30.61
N ALA A 232 -25.77 30.13 -31.83
CA ALA A 232 -24.60 29.34 -32.22
C ALA A 232 -23.36 29.71 -31.38
N LEU A 233 -23.11 31.01 -31.18
CA LEU A 233 -22.02 31.50 -30.32
C LEU A 233 -22.22 31.10 -28.85
N ALA A 234 -23.45 31.10 -28.34
CA ALA A 234 -23.74 30.65 -26.99
C ALA A 234 -23.55 29.13 -26.82
N ALA A 235 -23.89 28.33 -27.82
CA ALA A 235 -23.64 26.89 -27.82
C ALA A 235 -22.13 26.59 -27.76
N HIS A 236 -21.32 27.27 -28.58
CA HIS A 236 -19.86 27.15 -28.54
C HIS A 236 -19.26 27.63 -27.22
N GLN A 237 -19.75 28.75 -26.65
CA GLN A 237 -19.28 29.20 -25.34
C GLN A 237 -19.55 28.16 -24.24
N LYS A 238 -20.70 27.49 -24.29
CA LYS A 238 -21.06 26.45 -23.33
C LYS A 238 -20.19 25.20 -23.52
N SER A 239 -19.97 24.78 -24.76
CA SER A 239 -19.15 23.62 -25.11
C SER A 239 -17.66 23.85 -24.77
N LEU A 240 -17.04 24.89 -25.34
CA LEU A 240 -15.64 25.24 -25.11
C LEU A 240 -15.39 25.61 -23.65
N GLY A 241 -16.28 26.40 -23.03
CA GLY A 241 -16.17 26.71 -21.61
C GLY A 241 -16.39 25.48 -20.71
N GLY A 242 -17.17 24.50 -21.15
CA GLY A 242 -17.31 23.21 -20.46
C GLY A 242 -16.03 22.38 -20.54
N GLN A 243 -15.43 22.27 -21.73
CA GLN A 243 -14.16 21.58 -21.95
C GLN A 243 -13.01 22.25 -21.18
N TRP A 244 -12.94 23.58 -21.23
CA TRP A 244 -11.95 24.36 -20.48
C TRP A 244 -12.08 24.12 -18.98
N ARG A 245 -13.30 24.19 -18.41
CA ARG A 245 -13.51 23.92 -16.97
C ARG A 245 -13.12 22.50 -16.57
N LYS A 246 -13.51 21.50 -17.37
CA LYS A 246 -13.19 20.10 -17.08
C LYS A 246 -11.67 19.88 -17.07
N ARG A 247 -10.97 20.33 -18.11
CA ARG A 247 -9.50 20.21 -18.22
C ARG A 247 -8.77 21.05 -17.17
N ALA A 248 -9.27 22.25 -16.86
CA ALA A 248 -8.71 23.10 -15.82
C ALA A 248 -8.92 22.53 -14.41
N GLU A 249 -10.07 21.89 -14.14
CA GLU A 249 -10.35 21.24 -12.86
C GLU A 249 -9.52 19.96 -12.66
N GLU A 250 -9.34 19.17 -13.72
CA GLU A 250 -8.53 17.94 -13.69
C GLU A 250 -7.03 18.25 -13.55
N ASN A 251 -6.50 19.27 -14.25
CA ASN A 251 -5.03 19.46 -14.40
C ASN A 251 -4.45 20.78 -13.87
N MET A 252 -5.25 21.82 -13.59
CA MET A 252 -4.71 23.18 -13.31
C MET A 252 -5.33 23.93 -12.12
N LYS A 253 -6.26 23.32 -11.37
CA LYS A 253 -6.94 23.97 -10.23
C LYS A 253 -5.96 24.53 -9.19
N SER A 254 -4.76 23.97 -9.04
CA SER A 254 -3.69 24.48 -8.17
C SER A 254 -2.75 25.49 -8.84
N MET A 255 -2.58 25.40 -10.16
CA MET A 255 -1.64 26.23 -10.92
C MET A 255 -2.16 27.66 -11.08
N MET A 256 -3.47 27.81 -11.35
CA MET A 256 -4.11 29.13 -11.47
C MET A 256 -4.40 29.81 -10.13
N MET A 257 -4.59 29.03 -9.04
CA MET A 257 -4.85 29.58 -7.69
C MET A 257 -3.59 30.08 -6.98
N LYS A 258 -2.38 29.75 -7.46
CA LYS A 258 -1.12 30.09 -6.78
C LYS A 258 -0.35 31.26 -7.39
N THR A 259 -0.74 31.75 -8.56
CA THR A 259 -0.09 32.91 -9.21
C THR A 259 -0.16 34.17 -8.33
N ASP A 260 -1.22 34.34 -7.54
CA ASP A 260 -1.38 35.49 -6.63
C ASP A 260 -0.58 35.37 -5.33
N GLN A 261 0.01 34.21 -5.02
CA GLN A 261 0.83 34.00 -3.82
C GLN A 261 2.33 33.91 -4.09
N ALA A 262 2.77 34.06 -5.35
CA ALA A 262 4.17 33.95 -5.75
C ALA A 262 5.02 35.19 -5.42
N GLN A 263 4.47 36.22 -4.78
CA GLN A 263 5.22 37.36 -4.25
C GLN A 263 5.57 37.16 -2.77
N LYS A 264 6.15 36.00 -2.42
CA LYS A 264 6.87 35.84 -1.15
C LYS A 264 8.27 36.44 -1.31
N PHE A 265 8.40 37.69 -0.90
CA PHE A 265 9.68 38.38 -0.76
C PHE A 265 10.58 37.59 0.23
N GLY A 266 11.74 37.08 -0.21
CA GLY A 266 12.81 36.60 0.68
C GLY A 266 13.24 35.11 0.64
N GLY A 267 12.74 34.27 -0.26
CA GLY A 267 13.12 32.85 -0.33
C GLY A 267 14.17 32.51 -1.40
N MET A 268 15.41 33.00 -1.28
CA MET A 268 16.44 32.79 -2.32
C MET A 268 17.23 31.48 -2.09
N SER A 269 17.22 30.60 -3.10
CA SER A 269 18.23 29.57 -3.49
C SER A 269 17.69 28.18 -3.86
N LYS A 270 16.45 27.82 -3.51
CA LYS A 270 15.82 26.53 -3.92
C LYS A 270 14.73 26.68 -5.00
N ALA A 271 14.54 27.91 -5.46
CA ALA A 271 13.37 28.32 -6.24
C ALA A 271 13.64 28.47 -7.75
N GLU A 272 14.89 28.60 -8.21
CA GLU A 272 15.16 28.94 -9.63
C GLU A 272 14.78 27.81 -10.60
N GLY A 273 15.18 26.56 -10.31
CA GLY A 273 14.80 25.41 -11.13
C GLY A 273 13.29 25.17 -11.14
N MET A 274 12.67 25.22 -9.97
CA MET A 274 11.22 25.05 -9.82
C MET A 274 10.41 26.19 -10.48
N GLN A 275 10.91 27.43 -10.42
CA GLN A 275 10.32 28.58 -11.10
C GLN A 275 10.45 28.45 -12.62
N LYS A 276 11.60 27.98 -13.11
CA LYS A 276 11.82 27.71 -14.53
C LYS A 276 10.87 26.63 -15.03
N TRP A 277 10.76 25.50 -14.34
CA TRP A 277 9.81 24.43 -14.69
C TRP A 277 8.37 24.93 -14.66
N ASN A 278 8.02 25.77 -13.67
CA ASN A 278 6.68 26.36 -13.59
C ASN A 278 6.40 27.27 -14.78
N LYS A 279 7.36 28.14 -15.14
CA LYS A 279 7.22 29.06 -16.29
C LYS A 279 7.11 28.29 -17.61
N GLU A 280 7.99 27.33 -17.83
CA GLU A 280 7.94 26.49 -19.03
C GLU A 280 6.61 25.74 -19.14
N LEU A 281 6.11 25.20 -18.03
CA LEU A 281 4.82 24.50 -17.99
C LEU A 281 3.63 25.43 -18.24
N GLN A 282 3.67 26.68 -17.75
CA GLN A 282 2.67 27.71 -18.07
C GLN A 282 2.68 28.06 -19.56
N GLU A 283 3.85 28.04 -20.18
CA GLU A 283 4.03 28.27 -21.62
C GLU A 283 3.64 27.02 -22.46
N GLY A 284 3.25 25.91 -21.82
CA GLY A 284 2.90 24.65 -22.49
C GLY A 284 4.11 23.83 -22.94
N SER A 285 5.30 24.16 -22.43
CA SER A 285 6.56 23.46 -22.72
C SER A 285 7.02 22.63 -21.52
N THR A 286 7.60 21.46 -21.79
CA THR A 286 8.14 20.55 -20.76
C THR A 286 9.58 20.17 -21.04
N GLN A 287 10.27 20.95 -21.87
CA GLN A 287 11.57 20.60 -22.41
C GLN A 287 12.65 20.48 -21.33
N SER A 288 12.69 21.39 -20.34
CA SER A 288 13.64 21.28 -19.22
C SER A 288 13.36 20.06 -18.35
N LEU A 289 12.10 19.85 -17.95
CA LEU A 289 11.70 18.70 -17.13
C LEU A 289 11.95 17.36 -17.85
N MET A 290 11.70 17.29 -19.16
CA MET A 290 12.02 16.12 -19.96
C MET A 290 13.53 15.88 -20.04
N LYS A 291 14.33 16.95 -20.20
CA LYS A 291 15.79 16.85 -20.21
C LYS A 291 16.31 16.35 -18.88
N GLU A 292 15.80 16.87 -17.76
CA GLU A 292 16.23 16.41 -16.43
C GLU A 292 15.80 14.98 -16.11
N MET A 293 14.64 14.54 -16.57
CA MET A 293 14.26 13.12 -16.49
C MET A 293 15.20 12.23 -17.31
N GLU A 294 15.68 12.70 -18.46
CA GLU A 294 16.64 11.95 -19.27
C GLU A 294 18.04 11.95 -18.63
N GLU A 295 18.48 13.07 -18.06
CA GLU A 295 19.71 13.12 -17.25
C GLU A 295 19.62 12.17 -16.04
N LEU A 296 18.48 12.11 -15.37
CA LEU A 296 18.25 11.15 -14.28
C LEU A 296 18.29 9.69 -14.76
N LYS A 297 17.75 9.41 -15.95
CA LYS A 297 17.79 8.09 -16.58
C LYS A 297 19.23 7.68 -16.92
N ASP A 298 20.01 8.61 -17.44
CA ASP A 298 21.45 8.42 -17.69
C ASP A 298 22.22 8.20 -16.38
N GLN A 299 21.91 8.97 -15.33
CA GLN A 299 22.47 8.78 -13.99
C GLN A 299 22.12 7.40 -13.42
N LEU A 300 20.88 6.91 -13.60
CA LEU A 300 20.50 5.54 -13.22
C LEU A 300 21.26 4.47 -14.00
N GLN A 301 21.48 4.66 -15.31
CA GLN A 301 22.31 3.74 -16.10
C GLN A 301 23.77 3.75 -15.64
N ARG A 302 24.32 4.91 -15.29
CA ARG A 302 25.65 5.02 -14.70
C ARG A 302 25.69 4.31 -13.34
N LEU A 303 24.67 4.47 -12.50
CA LEU A 303 24.55 3.79 -11.21
C LEU A 303 24.54 2.26 -11.36
N GLN A 304 23.95 1.75 -12.45
CA GLN A 304 23.96 0.32 -12.75
C GLN A 304 25.36 -0.20 -13.10
N LYS A 305 26.16 0.60 -13.83
CA LYS A 305 27.49 0.21 -14.31
C LYS A 305 28.62 0.53 -13.32
N GLU A 306 28.38 1.42 -12.36
CA GLU A 306 29.37 1.88 -11.39
C GLU A 306 29.67 0.79 -10.37
N THR A 307 30.94 0.38 -10.30
CA THR A 307 31.43 -0.65 -9.38
C THR A 307 31.97 -0.07 -8.07
N ASP A 308 32.33 1.22 -8.05
CA ASP A 308 32.89 1.89 -6.87
C ASP A 308 31.79 2.18 -5.82
N PRO A 309 31.90 1.67 -4.58
CA PRO A 309 30.87 1.84 -3.56
C PRO A 309 30.64 3.30 -3.15
N VAL A 310 31.68 4.16 -3.16
CA VAL A 310 31.56 5.56 -2.71
C VAL A 310 30.87 6.40 -3.78
N LYS A 311 31.33 6.28 -5.03
CA LYS A 311 30.71 6.98 -6.17
C LYS A 311 29.27 6.52 -6.39
N ARG A 312 29.01 5.23 -6.21
CA ARG A 312 27.67 4.66 -6.33
C ARG A 312 26.70 5.22 -5.28
N GLU A 313 27.11 5.36 -4.01
CA GLU A 313 26.24 5.97 -2.99
C GLU A 313 26.05 7.48 -3.21
N GLN A 314 27.09 8.20 -3.65
CA GLN A 314 26.98 9.61 -4.03
C GLN A 314 25.98 9.82 -5.18
N LEU A 315 26.11 9.03 -6.24
CA LEU A 315 25.24 9.09 -7.41
C LEU A 315 23.80 8.72 -7.05
N LYS A 316 23.60 7.70 -6.20
CA LYS A 316 22.29 7.34 -5.66
C LYS A 316 21.65 8.48 -4.88
N ASN A 317 22.41 9.16 -4.02
CA ASN A 317 21.92 10.29 -3.25
C ASN A 317 21.53 11.48 -4.15
N GLU A 318 22.33 11.75 -5.19
CA GLU A 318 22.00 12.78 -6.18
C GLU A 318 20.71 12.46 -6.94
N ILE A 319 20.59 11.21 -7.44
CA ILE A 319 19.39 10.72 -8.11
C ILE A 319 18.16 10.84 -7.19
N GLN A 320 18.28 10.40 -5.94
CA GLN A 320 17.18 10.45 -4.98
C GLN A 320 16.77 11.90 -4.66
N LYS A 321 17.73 12.82 -4.57
CA LYS A 321 17.46 14.24 -4.33
C LYS A 321 16.71 14.86 -5.51
N LYS A 322 17.19 14.64 -6.74
CA LYS A 322 16.55 15.13 -7.97
C LYS A 322 15.16 14.53 -8.18
N MET A 323 14.99 13.22 -7.97
CA MET A 323 13.67 12.55 -8.03
C MET A 323 12.68 13.13 -7.02
N LYS A 324 13.14 13.41 -5.79
CA LYS A 324 12.30 14.02 -4.74
C LYS A 324 11.92 15.46 -5.06
N GLU A 325 12.83 16.23 -5.68
CA GLU A 325 12.56 17.58 -6.14
C GLU A 325 11.48 17.58 -7.23
N MET A 326 11.60 16.69 -8.23
CA MET A 326 10.57 16.52 -9.25
C MET A 326 9.25 16.00 -8.67
N GLU A 327 9.28 15.09 -7.70
CA GLU A 327 8.08 14.60 -7.02
C GLU A 327 7.36 15.74 -6.28
N SER A 328 8.13 16.60 -5.59
CA SER A 328 7.59 17.78 -4.92
C SER A 328 6.99 18.77 -5.90
N PHE A 329 7.64 19.01 -7.04
CA PHE A 329 7.09 19.85 -8.10
C PHE A 329 5.79 19.27 -8.66
N ALA A 330 5.79 17.96 -8.97
CA ALA A 330 4.62 17.24 -9.47
C ALA A 330 3.44 17.36 -8.49
N ARG A 331 3.68 17.15 -7.20
CA ARG A 331 2.65 17.19 -6.15
C ARG A 331 2.18 18.61 -5.83
N GLU A 332 3.09 19.58 -5.71
CA GLU A 332 2.80 20.90 -5.17
C GLU A 332 2.41 21.93 -6.23
N GLN A 333 3.03 21.88 -7.40
CA GLN A 333 2.82 22.87 -8.47
C GLN A 333 1.81 22.35 -9.51
N THR A 334 2.00 21.12 -9.98
CA THR A 334 1.16 20.55 -11.05
C THR A 334 -0.03 19.73 -10.53
N ASN A 335 -0.06 19.41 -9.22
CA ASN A 335 -1.04 18.51 -8.58
C ASN A 335 -1.21 17.16 -9.31
N SER A 336 -0.18 16.71 -10.04
CA SER A 336 -0.20 15.47 -10.80
C SER A 336 0.09 14.27 -9.90
N LYS A 337 -0.98 13.74 -9.30
CA LYS A 337 -0.90 12.49 -8.51
C LYS A 337 -0.25 11.33 -9.28
N PRO A 338 -0.53 11.10 -10.58
CA PRO A 338 0.07 10.01 -11.34
C PRO A 338 1.59 10.14 -11.53
N MET A 339 2.08 11.34 -11.90
CA MET A 339 3.50 11.62 -12.08
C MET A 339 4.26 11.53 -10.76
N ALA A 340 3.75 12.15 -9.68
CA ALA A 340 4.35 12.05 -8.35
C ALA A 340 4.41 10.59 -7.87
N ALA A 341 3.35 9.80 -8.11
CA ALA A 341 3.34 8.39 -7.77
C ALA A 341 4.35 7.57 -8.59
N ALA A 342 4.54 7.88 -9.88
CA ALA A 342 5.53 7.22 -10.72
C ALA A 342 6.97 7.51 -10.26
N LEU A 343 7.28 8.77 -9.93
CA LEU A 343 8.57 9.17 -9.35
C LEU A 343 8.82 8.51 -7.98
N LYS A 344 7.80 8.45 -7.13
CA LYS A 344 7.87 7.74 -5.84
C LYS A 344 8.11 6.23 -6.02
N ARG A 345 7.46 5.60 -7.00
CA ARG A 345 7.71 4.19 -7.36
C ARG A 345 9.14 3.98 -7.83
N ALA A 346 9.67 4.87 -8.69
CA ALA A 346 11.05 4.81 -9.15
C ALA A 346 12.04 4.88 -7.98
N MET A 347 11.86 5.83 -7.05
CA MET A 347 12.68 5.92 -5.83
C MET A 347 12.60 4.65 -4.99
N LYS A 348 11.40 4.10 -4.80
CA LYS A 348 11.21 2.88 -4.01
C LYS A 348 11.85 1.66 -4.68
N GLN A 349 11.73 1.52 -6.00
CA GLN A 349 12.37 0.46 -6.78
C GLN A 349 13.89 0.55 -6.69
N MET A 350 14.46 1.75 -6.75
CA MET A 350 15.89 1.97 -6.53
C MET A 350 16.34 1.57 -5.11
N GLN A 351 15.55 1.87 -4.08
CA GLN A 351 15.85 1.44 -2.70
C GLN A 351 15.73 -0.08 -2.53
N MET A 352 14.75 -0.70 -3.18
CA MET A 352 14.56 -2.15 -3.18
C MET A 352 15.72 -2.90 -3.86
N ALA A 353 16.50 -2.25 -4.73
CA ALA A 353 17.71 -2.81 -5.33
C ALA A 353 18.79 -3.20 -4.30
N GLN A 354 18.69 -2.71 -3.06
CA GLN A 354 19.57 -3.07 -1.94
C GLN A 354 19.03 -4.25 -1.10
N SER A 355 17.81 -4.72 -1.37
CA SER A 355 17.18 -5.81 -0.59
C SER A 355 17.58 -7.18 -1.12
N LYS A 356 17.74 -8.15 -0.22
CA LYS A 356 18.02 -9.54 -0.62
C LYS A 356 16.81 -10.11 -1.36
N GLY A 357 17.05 -10.83 -2.46
CA GLY A 357 16.00 -11.48 -3.26
C GLY A 357 15.51 -10.71 -4.48
N ILE A 358 15.94 -9.45 -4.69
CA ILE A 358 15.66 -8.70 -5.92
C ILE A 358 16.98 -8.45 -6.66
N PRO A 359 17.12 -8.89 -7.93
CA PRO A 359 18.30 -8.57 -8.72
C PRO A 359 18.42 -7.06 -8.87
N GLN A 360 19.58 -6.50 -8.53
CA GLN A 360 19.82 -5.06 -8.55
C GLN A 360 19.56 -4.46 -9.94
N ASP A 361 20.00 -5.15 -11.00
CA ASP A 361 19.79 -4.74 -12.39
C ASP A 361 18.30 -4.66 -12.74
N GLU A 362 17.51 -5.62 -12.25
CA GLU A 362 16.07 -5.65 -12.50
C GLU A 362 15.37 -4.48 -11.78
N ALA A 363 15.73 -4.23 -10.53
CA ALA A 363 15.18 -3.13 -9.74
C ALA A 363 15.47 -1.76 -10.35
N LEU A 364 16.70 -1.53 -10.81
CA LEU A 364 17.10 -0.29 -11.48
C LEU A 364 16.41 -0.12 -12.84
N ARG A 365 16.28 -1.20 -13.62
CA ARG A 365 15.57 -1.15 -14.91
C ARG A 365 14.09 -0.84 -14.74
N GLU A 366 13.43 -1.42 -13.74
CA GLU A 366 12.03 -1.12 -13.45
C GLU A 366 11.87 0.32 -12.91
N ALA A 367 12.85 0.84 -12.16
CA ALA A 367 12.89 2.26 -11.79
C ALA A 367 12.93 3.16 -13.02
N MET A 368 13.75 2.83 -14.03
CA MET A 368 13.77 3.55 -15.32
C MET A 368 12.42 3.48 -16.05
N GLN A 369 11.71 2.34 -16.00
CA GLN A 369 10.35 2.25 -16.58
C GLN A 369 9.34 3.13 -15.84
N SER A 370 9.46 3.24 -14.52
CA SER A 370 8.65 4.19 -13.73
C SER A 370 8.97 5.64 -14.06
N MET A 371 10.21 5.95 -14.47
CA MET A 371 10.58 7.28 -14.98
C MET A 371 10.04 7.53 -16.39
N ASP A 372 10.10 6.54 -17.29
CA ASP A 372 9.48 6.65 -18.62
C ASP A 372 7.96 6.87 -18.50
N LEU A 373 7.32 6.25 -17.51
CA LEU A 373 5.93 6.53 -17.16
C LEU A 373 5.74 7.98 -16.71
N ALA A 374 6.58 8.49 -15.80
CA ALA A 374 6.51 9.89 -15.36
C ALA A 374 6.71 10.87 -16.52
N LYS A 375 7.56 10.53 -17.50
CA LYS A 375 7.77 11.30 -18.73
C LYS A 375 6.52 11.36 -19.61
N MET A 376 5.80 10.25 -19.77
CA MET A 376 4.54 10.23 -20.52
C MET A 376 3.42 10.99 -19.80
N GLU A 377 3.29 10.83 -18.49
CA GLU A 377 2.34 11.62 -17.69
C GLU A 377 2.67 13.12 -17.79
N LEU A 378 3.96 13.49 -17.83
CA LEU A 378 4.37 14.88 -18.04
C LEU A 378 4.00 15.38 -19.45
N LYS A 379 4.16 14.56 -20.50
CA LYS A 379 3.70 14.91 -21.85
C LYS A 379 2.20 15.17 -21.90
N GLU A 380 1.40 14.35 -21.20
CA GLU A 380 -0.06 14.53 -21.10
C GLU A 380 -0.44 15.86 -20.42
N ILE A 381 0.31 16.24 -19.38
CA ILE A 381 0.13 17.54 -18.71
C ILE A 381 0.51 18.69 -19.65
N ALA A 382 1.63 18.57 -20.40
CA ALA A 382 2.05 19.56 -21.37
C ALA A 382 1.00 19.78 -22.46
N GLN A 383 0.46 18.68 -23.01
CA GLN A 383 -0.59 18.72 -24.01
C GLN A 383 -1.86 19.36 -23.46
N SER A 384 -2.23 19.02 -22.22
CA SER A 384 -3.38 19.63 -21.54
C SER A 384 -3.20 21.13 -21.32
N ALA A 385 -1.98 21.60 -21.05
CA ALA A 385 -1.67 23.02 -20.92
C ALA A 385 -1.81 23.77 -22.26
N LYS A 386 -1.29 23.20 -23.35
CA LYS A 386 -1.46 23.74 -24.71
C LYS A 386 -2.93 23.79 -25.12
N ASP A 387 -3.67 22.70 -24.91
CA ASP A 387 -5.10 22.60 -25.16
C ASP A 387 -5.89 23.68 -24.41
N LEU A 388 -5.56 23.93 -23.14
CA LEU A 388 -6.21 24.98 -22.34
C LEU A 388 -5.94 26.38 -22.88
N LYS A 389 -4.71 26.67 -23.31
CA LYS A 389 -4.35 27.95 -23.92
C LYS A 389 -5.12 28.16 -25.23
N LYS A 390 -5.23 27.13 -26.07
CA LYS A 390 -6.02 27.18 -27.31
C LYS A 390 -7.52 27.36 -27.06
N LEU A 391 -8.06 26.71 -26.03
CA LEU A 391 -9.45 26.92 -25.62
C LEU A 391 -9.68 28.34 -25.08
N GLU A 392 -8.69 28.93 -24.39
CA GLU A 392 -8.75 30.33 -23.95
C GLU A 392 -8.73 31.31 -25.13
N GLU A 393 -7.83 31.12 -26.11
CA GLU A 393 -7.79 31.84 -27.38
C GLU A 393 -9.14 31.72 -28.14
N ALA A 394 -9.72 30.53 -28.20
CA ALA A 394 -11.02 30.33 -28.84
C ALA A 394 -12.15 31.07 -28.08
N LEU A 395 -12.12 31.10 -26.75
CA LEU A 395 -13.10 31.81 -25.92
C LEU A 395 -12.95 33.34 -26.00
N THR A 396 -11.72 33.87 -26.13
CA THR A 396 -11.48 35.31 -26.32
C THR A 396 -12.03 35.77 -27.66
N VAL A 397 -11.74 35.05 -28.74
CA VAL A 397 -12.29 35.30 -30.09
C VAL A 397 -13.81 35.23 -30.08
N LEU A 398 -14.39 34.22 -29.42
CA LEU A 398 -15.84 34.08 -29.29
C LEU A 398 -16.48 35.25 -28.53
N SER A 399 -15.83 35.74 -27.46
CA SER A 399 -16.29 36.92 -26.72
C SER A 399 -16.27 38.19 -27.59
N LYS A 400 -15.22 38.38 -28.40
CA LYS A 400 -15.14 39.46 -29.38
C LYS A 400 -16.22 39.33 -30.47
N ALA A 401 -16.44 38.13 -30.99
CA ALA A 401 -17.48 37.85 -31.98
C ALA A 401 -18.88 38.18 -31.44
N LYS A 402 -19.20 37.82 -30.19
CA LYS A 402 -20.47 38.19 -29.56
C LYS A 402 -20.68 39.70 -29.51
N LYS A 403 -19.65 40.45 -29.08
CA LYS A 403 -19.69 41.92 -29.04
C LYS A 403 -19.88 42.54 -30.45
N ALA A 404 -19.23 41.97 -31.46
CA ALA A 404 -19.40 42.39 -32.85
C ALA A 404 -20.81 42.08 -33.39
N ASN A 405 -21.38 40.91 -33.05
CA ASN A 405 -22.74 40.53 -33.43
C ASN A 405 -23.81 41.46 -32.86
N ASP A 406 -23.64 41.87 -31.61
CA ASP A 406 -24.57 42.78 -30.92
C ASP A 406 -24.58 44.17 -31.59
N LYS A 407 -23.40 44.67 -31.97
CA LYS A 407 -23.23 46.01 -32.55
C LYS A 407 -23.60 46.10 -34.04
N SER A 408 -22.98 45.29 -34.90
CA SER A 408 -23.01 45.52 -36.36
C SER A 408 -23.60 44.35 -37.15
N GLY A 409 -23.80 43.19 -36.50
CA GLY A 409 -24.06 41.92 -37.17
C GLY A 409 -22.75 41.27 -37.63
N LEU A 410 -22.61 39.96 -37.41
CA LEU A 410 -21.43 39.22 -37.85
C LEU A 410 -21.54 38.84 -39.32
N ASP A 411 -20.55 39.24 -40.11
CA ASP A 411 -20.36 38.76 -41.47
C ASP A 411 -19.21 37.76 -41.53
N GLY A 412 -19.56 36.49 -41.74
CA GLY A 412 -18.61 35.39 -41.89
C GLY A 412 -17.95 35.34 -43.26
N GLU A 413 -18.49 36.03 -44.27
CA GLU A 413 -17.96 36.07 -45.64
C GLU A 413 -16.97 37.24 -45.85
N ALA A 414 -16.96 38.23 -44.95
CA ALA A 414 -16.05 39.38 -45.00
C ALA A 414 -14.55 39.04 -44.84
N CYS A 415 -14.19 37.78 -44.54
CA CYS A 415 -12.80 37.34 -44.50
C CYS A 415 -12.59 36.01 -45.25
N GLU A 416 -12.42 36.09 -46.57
CA GLU A 416 -12.11 34.94 -47.44
C GLU A 416 -10.76 34.26 -47.10
N ASN A 417 -9.85 34.94 -46.38
CA ASN A 417 -8.49 34.45 -46.07
C ASN A 417 -8.23 34.15 -44.58
N CYS A 418 -9.23 34.20 -43.69
CA CYS A 418 -9.03 33.87 -42.27
C CYS A 418 -8.90 32.35 -42.08
N LEU A 419 -7.68 31.87 -41.81
CA LEU A 419 -7.35 30.45 -41.58
C LEU A 419 -7.05 30.15 -40.11
N THR A 420 -6.59 31.16 -39.37
CA THR A 420 -6.20 31.07 -37.97
C THR A 420 -7.22 31.77 -37.06
N LEU A 421 -7.23 31.42 -35.78
CA LEU A 421 -8.05 32.12 -34.77
C LEU A 421 -7.62 33.58 -34.60
N GLU A 422 -6.34 33.88 -34.82
CA GLU A 422 -5.75 35.22 -34.77
C GLU A 422 -6.31 36.12 -35.89
N ASP A 423 -6.46 35.59 -37.11
CA ASP A 423 -7.05 36.35 -38.23
C ASP A 423 -8.50 36.81 -37.93
N TYR A 424 -9.28 35.93 -37.29
CA TYR A 424 -10.65 36.27 -36.85
C TYR A 424 -10.63 37.26 -35.66
N GLU A 425 -9.64 37.16 -34.78
CA GLU A 425 -9.47 38.10 -33.67
C GLU A 425 -9.24 39.53 -34.17
N ASP A 426 -8.37 39.68 -35.17
CA ASP A 426 -8.03 40.97 -35.78
C ASP A 426 -9.20 41.53 -36.57
N LEU A 427 -9.91 40.70 -37.34
CA LEU A 427 -11.14 41.08 -38.05
C LEU A 427 -12.19 41.67 -37.11
N TYR A 428 -12.50 40.97 -36.00
CA TYR A 428 -13.49 41.45 -35.03
C TYR A 428 -13.00 42.67 -34.24
N SER A 429 -11.68 42.81 -34.06
CA SER A 429 -11.09 43.99 -33.42
C SER A 429 -11.15 45.21 -34.35
N GLN A 430 -10.92 45.03 -35.66
CA GLN A 430 -11.02 46.07 -36.68
C GLN A 430 -12.47 46.52 -36.90
N LEU A 431 -13.43 45.59 -36.96
CA LEU A 431 -14.87 45.91 -37.00
C LEU A 431 -15.36 46.70 -35.78
N MET A 432 -14.66 46.61 -34.66
CA MET A 432 -14.92 47.42 -33.46
C MET A 432 -14.15 48.75 -33.45
N GLY A 433 -13.06 48.88 -34.23
CA GLY A 433 -12.24 50.09 -34.36
C GLY A 433 -12.70 51.05 -35.46
N ASP A 434 -13.25 50.53 -36.56
CA ASP A 434 -13.75 51.32 -37.71
C ASP A 434 -15.10 52.00 -37.46
N MET A 435 -15.68 51.85 -36.27
CA MET A 435 -16.80 52.67 -35.81
C MET A 435 -16.31 53.74 -34.83
N GLN A 436 -15.74 54.79 -35.42
CA GLN A 436 -15.49 56.07 -34.78
C GLN A 436 -16.82 56.60 -34.24
N GLY A 437 -16.95 56.65 -32.91
CA GLY A 437 -18.12 57.25 -32.28
C GLY A 437 -18.24 58.72 -32.70
N GLU A 438 -19.41 59.14 -33.15
CA GLU A 438 -19.78 60.55 -33.20
C GLU A 438 -19.58 61.13 -31.80
N GLY A 439 -18.51 61.92 -31.65
CA GLY A 439 -18.26 62.66 -30.44
C GLY A 439 -19.40 63.64 -30.22
N THR A 440 -20.19 63.45 -29.15
CA THR A 440 -20.99 64.52 -28.59
C THR A 440 -20.06 65.54 -27.96
N GLY A 441 -19.51 66.42 -28.79
CA GLY A 441 -18.77 67.60 -28.37
C GLY A 441 -19.70 68.56 -27.65
N GLY A 442 -19.40 68.83 -26.38
CA GLY A 442 -20.00 69.90 -25.60
C GLY A 442 -19.18 70.11 -24.33
N GLU A 443 -18.47 71.23 -24.24
CA GLU A 443 -17.87 71.71 -22.99
C GLU A 443 -18.99 72.14 -22.04
N GLY A 444 -19.20 71.37 -20.97
CA GLY A 444 -20.10 71.73 -19.88
C GLY A 444 -19.33 72.21 -18.66
N GLN A 445 -19.19 73.51 -18.49
CA GLN A 445 -18.91 74.13 -17.18
C GLN A 445 -20.20 74.17 -16.37
N GLY A 446 -20.23 73.47 -15.23
CA GLY A 446 -21.35 73.50 -14.29
C GLY A 446 -20.88 73.22 -12.88
N GLY A 447 -20.80 74.26 -12.04
CA GLY A 447 -20.47 74.16 -10.63
C GLY A 447 -21.53 73.37 -9.86
N GLY A 448 -21.09 72.40 -9.08
CA GLY A 448 -21.97 71.57 -8.24
C GLY A 448 -22.60 72.38 -7.11
N GLY A 449 -23.89 72.65 -7.23
CA GLY A 449 -24.77 72.98 -6.10
C GLY A 449 -25.39 71.70 -5.56
N LYS A 450 -25.29 71.47 -4.26
CA LYS A 450 -25.93 70.33 -3.57
C LYS A 450 -27.44 70.61 -3.50
N VAL A 451 -28.24 69.74 -4.11
CA VAL A 451 -29.70 69.73 -3.96
C VAL A 451 -30.03 68.64 -2.95
N ASP A 452 -30.87 68.94 -1.97
CA ASP A 452 -31.36 67.96 -0.99
C ASP A 452 -32.27 66.95 -1.69
N GLU A 453 -32.00 65.66 -1.50
CA GLU A 453 -32.78 64.57 -2.09
C GLU A 453 -34.08 64.37 -1.29
N ASP A 454 -35.23 64.57 -1.94
CA ASP A 454 -36.56 64.23 -1.43
C ASP A 454 -36.90 62.78 -1.81
N ASP A 455 -36.86 61.88 -0.82
CA ASP A 455 -37.08 60.44 -0.97
C ASP A 455 -38.56 60.01 -0.98
N THR A 456 -39.51 60.94 -1.14
CA THR A 456 -40.95 60.60 -1.06
C THR A 456 -41.61 60.19 -2.40
N GLY A 457 -40.85 60.04 -3.48
CA GLY A 457 -41.36 59.59 -4.78
C GLY A 457 -41.11 58.11 -5.05
N ASP A 458 -42.17 57.28 -5.08
CA ASP A 458 -42.11 55.85 -5.44
C ASP A 458 -41.72 55.68 -6.93
N LYS A 459 -40.42 55.62 -7.20
CA LYS A 459 -39.88 55.41 -8.55
C LYS A 459 -39.91 53.91 -8.86
N GLY A 460 -40.78 53.52 -9.78
CA GLY A 460 -40.98 52.15 -10.28
C GLY A 460 -39.75 51.56 -11.00
N PHE A 461 -38.67 51.32 -10.27
CA PHE A 461 -37.51 50.58 -10.75
C PHE A 461 -37.82 49.08 -10.79
N LYS A 462 -37.66 48.45 -11.96
CA LYS A 462 -37.64 47.00 -12.08
C LYS A 462 -36.21 46.49 -11.92
N THR A 463 -36.01 45.56 -11.00
CA THR A 463 -34.72 44.90 -10.80
C THR A 463 -34.48 43.87 -11.92
N GLU A 464 -33.72 44.24 -12.96
CA GLU A 464 -33.13 43.26 -13.87
C GLU A 464 -31.74 42.83 -13.36
N LYS A 465 -31.62 41.57 -12.92
CA LYS A 465 -30.32 40.95 -12.71
C LYS A 465 -29.83 40.38 -14.04
N SER A 466 -28.97 41.13 -14.75
CA SER A 466 -28.20 40.54 -15.84
C SER A 466 -27.10 39.64 -15.24
N LYS A 467 -26.98 38.40 -15.73
CA LYS A 467 -25.81 37.56 -15.43
C LYS A 467 -24.63 38.17 -16.16
N SER A 468 -23.72 38.81 -15.44
CA SER A 468 -22.51 39.42 -16.00
C SER A 468 -21.77 38.39 -16.87
N ALA A 469 -21.56 38.73 -18.15
CA ALA A 469 -20.75 37.93 -19.05
C ALA A 469 -19.29 37.99 -18.58
N ILE A 470 -18.67 36.83 -18.39
CA ILE A 470 -17.24 36.73 -18.07
C ILE A 470 -16.46 37.26 -19.29
N THR A 471 -15.88 38.45 -19.16
CA THR A 471 -14.90 39.00 -20.10
C THR A 471 -13.53 38.41 -19.81
N ALA A 472 -12.79 38.03 -20.86
CA ALA A 472 -11.39 37.68 -20.74
C ALA A 472 -10.59 38.94 -20.37
N GLY A 473 -9.90 38.87 -19.25
CA GLY A 473 -9.09 39.94 -18.67
C GLY A 473 -8.64 39.56 -17.27
N LYS A 474 -7.50 40.08 -16.83
CA LYS A 474 -7.00 39.89 -15.46
C LYS A 474 -8.07 40.43 -14.49
N VAL A 475 -8.73 39.56 -13.74
CA VAL A 475 -9.69 39.96 -12.70
C VAL A 475 -8.89 40.69 -11.62
N LEU A 476 -8.86 42.02 -11.69
CA LEU A 476 -8.08 42.84 -10.76
C LEU A 476 -8.64 42.77 -9.33
N LEU A 477 -9.93 42.43 -9.20
CA LEU A 477 -10.58 42.24 -7.92
C LEU A 477 -11.84 41.36 -8.09
N SER A 478 -11.94 40.25 -7.36
CA SER A 478 -13.20 39.51 -7.21
C SER A 478 -13.76 39.78 -5.81
N PHE A 479 -14.79 40.61 -5.70
CA PHE A 479 -15.60 40.63 -4.48
C PHE A 479 -16.48 39.38 -4.47
N LYS A 480 -16.02 38.32 -3.79
CA LYS A 480 -16.95 37.32 -3.26
C LYS A 480 -17.58 37.92 -2.02
N THR A 481 -18.65 38.70 -2.19
CA THR A 481 -19.60 38.81 -1.09
C THR A 481 -20.25 37.43 -0.98
N LYS A 482 -19.76 36.65 -0.01
CA LYS A 482 -20.58 35.60 0.58
C LYS A 482 -21.81 36.37 1.07
N GLY A 483 -22.95 36.20 0.42
CA GLY A 483 -24.19 36.81 0.87
C GLY A 483 -24.24 36.63 2.38
N LEU A 484 -24.33 37.73 3.11
CA LEU A 484 -24.59 37.65 4.53
C LEU A 484 -25.88 36.84 4.67
N SER A 485 -25.75 35.57 5.06
CA SER A 485 -26.88 34.83 5.60
C SER A 485 -27.42 35.66 6.74
N ASP A 486 -28.73 35.75 6.82
CA ASP A 486 -29.42 36.39 7.94
C ASP A 486 -28.82 35.88 9.25
N ARG A 487 -28.54 36.83 10.14
CA ARG A 487 -27.68 36.74 11.33
C ARG A 487 -28.05 35.61 12.32
N GLY A 488 -29.11 34.83 12.06
CA GLY A 488 -29.54 33.67 12.83
C GLY A 488 -29.29 32.28 12.20
N GLU A 489 -29.06 32.16 10.88
CA GLU A 489 -28.84 30.83 10.25
C GLU A 489 -27.41 30.32 10.43
N ALA A 490 -26.41 31.21 10.31
CA ALA A 490 -25.00 30.84 10.50
C ALA A 490 -24.69 30.35 11.92
N GLN A 491 -25.42 30.84 12.92
CA GLN A 491 -25.26 30.42 14.32
C GLN A 491 -25.92 29.05 14.56
N LYS A 492 -27.04 28.75 13.88
CA LYS A 492 -27.70 27.45 13.94
C LYS A 492 -26.89 26.35 13.25
N ASP A 493 -26.33 26.63 12.07
CA ASP A 493 -25.52 25.66 11.34
C ASP A 493 -24.19 25.37 12.05
N TYR A 494 -23.57 26.37 12.65
CA TYR A 494 -22.36 26.17 13.45
C TYR A 494 -22.64 25.35 14.72
N ASN A 495 -23.71 25.66 15.45
CA ASN A 495 -24.09 24.90 16.64
C ASN A 495 -24.46 23.45 16.29
N LYS A 496 -25.09 23.22 15.13
CA LYS A 496 -25.43 21.87 14.66
C LYS A 496 -24.18 21.07 14.29
N LEU A 497 -23.27 21.65 13.50
CA LEU A 497 -21.96 21.08 13.19
C LEU A 497 -21.14 20.78 14.46
N PHE A 498 -21.17 21.67 15.45
CA PHE A 498 -20.45 21.48 16.70
C PHE A 498 -21.08 20.38 17.58
N THR A 499 -22.41 20.26 17.56
CA THR A 499 -23.13 19.18 18.28
C THR A 499 -22.86 17.82 17.64
N ASP A 500 -22.88 17.74 16.31
CA ASP A 500 -22.55 16.53 15.55
C ASP A 500 -21.10 16.09 15.77
N LEU A 501 -20.17 17.05 15.88
CA LEU A 501 -18.74 16.79 16.16
C LEU A 501 -18.54 16.30 17.61
N LYS A 502 -19.33 16.79 18.56
CA LYS A 502 -19.32 16.34 19.97
C LYS A 502 -19.89 14.93 20.11
N GLN A 503 -20.96 14.62 19.38
CA GLN A 503 -21.57 13.29 19.36
C GLN A 503 -20.66 12.27 18.68
N GLY A 504 -20.04 12.63 17.54
CA GLY A 504 -19.05 11.81 16.86
C GLY A 504 -17.76 11.59 17.66
N MET A 505 -17.28 12.58 18.42
CA MET A 505 -16.15 12.37 19.34
C MET A 505 -16.51 11.49 20.54
N SER A 506 -17.72 11.62 21.10
CA SER A 506 -18.16 10.75 22.18
C SER A 506 -18.29 9.29 21.74
N GLU A 507 -18.70 9.04 20.49
CA GLU A 507 -18.66 7.72 19.88
C GLU A 507 -17.23 7.26 19.60
N ALA A 508 -16.37 8.11 19.03
CA ALA A 508 -14.98 7.75 18.72
C ALA A 508 -14.14 7.46 19.97
N ILE A 509 -14.33 8.20 21.07
CA ILE A 509 -13.66 7.97 22.37
C ILE A 509 -14.13 6.65 23.02
N MET A 510 -15.35 6.20 22.73
CA MET A 510 -15.88 4.92 23.23
C MET A 510 -15.50 3.73 22.35
N GLN A 511 -15.21 3.96 21.06
CA GLN A 511 -14.98 2.92 20.06
C GLN A 511 -13.49 2.70 19.75
N GLU A 512 -12.66 3.75 19.77
CA GLU A 512 -11.20 3.63 19.82
C GLU A 512 -10.75 3.49 21.27
N GLN A 513 -10.00 2.43 21.58
CA GLN A 513 -9.46 2.13 22.92
C GLN A 513 -8.41 3.16 23.36
N ILE A 514 -8.83 4.40 23.61
CA ILE A 514 -8.00 5.43 24.20
C ILE A 514 -7.90 5.13 25.71
N PRO A 515 -6.69 5.12 26.30
CA PRO A 515 -6.54 4.88 27.73
C PRO A 515 -7.29 5.95 28.55
N PRO A 516 -8.03 5.57 29.62
CA PRO A 516 -8.99 6.44 30.31
C PRO A 516 -8.38 7.72 30.91
N GLY A 517 -7.07 7.78 31.11
CA GLY A 517 -6.37 8.98 31.60
C GLY A 517 -6.35 10.16 30.62
N TYR A 518 -6.55 9.93 29.32
CA TYR A 518 -6.55 11.00 28.31
C TYR A 518 -7.94 11.59 28.02
N HIS A 519 -9.01 10.95 28.53
CA HIS A 519 -10.38 11.37 28.26
C HIS A 519 -10.71 12.74 28.85
N GLU A 520 -10.21 13.02 30.06
CA GLU A 520 -10.45 14.32 30.72
C GLU A 520 -9.70 15.47 30.03
N GLY A 521 -8.48 15.22 29.56
CA GLY A 521 -7.67 16.23 28.86
C GLY A 521 -8.31 16.69 27.55
N ILE A 522 -8.83 15.72 26.77
CA ILE A 522 -9.52 16.00 25.51
C ILE A 522 -10.84 16.74 25.80
N LYS A 523 -11.64 16.28 26.76
CA LYS A 523 -12.87 16.99 27.18
C LYS A 523 -12.59 18.44 27.62
N LYS A 524 -11.52 18.67 28.37
CA LYS A 524 -11.16 20.00 28.88
C LYS A 524 -10.73 20.95 27.76
N TYR A 525 -10.01 20.45 26.76
CA TYR A 525 -9.61 21.25 25.58
C TYR A 525 -10.84 21.74 24.81
N PHE A 526 -11.80 20.86 24.52
CA PHE A 526 -12.98 21.23 23.75
C PHE A 526 -13.96 22.12 24.54
N ASN A 527 -14.13 21.88 25.85
CA ASN A 527 -14.92 22.78 26.71
C ASN A 527 -14.29 24.18 26.84
N SER A 528 -12.95 24.30 26.74
CA SER A 528 -12.28 25.60 26.76
C SER A 528 -12.51 26.42 25.49
N LEU A 529 -12.74 25.75 24.35
CA LEU A 529 -13.10 26.41 23.08
C LEU A 529 -14.52 26.97 23.13
N GLU A 530 -15.44 26.29 23.83
CA GLU A 530 -16.81 26.75 24.07
C GLU A 530 -16.81 28.06 24.88
N LYS A 531 -16.09 28.08 26.02
CA LYS A 531 -15.98 29.27 26.88
C LYS A 531 -15.36 30.48 26.16
N LYS A 532 -14.34 30.23 25.33
CA LYS A 532 -13.68 31.27 24.53
C LYS A 532 -14.57 31.78 23.38
N THR A 533 -15.54 30.99 22.94
CA THR A 533 -16.50 31.38 21.89
C THR A 533 -17.66 32.17 22.50
N GLU A 534 -18.14 31.77 23.68
CA GLU A 534 -19.14 32.54 24.44
C GLU A 534 -18.61 33.92 24.84
N GLU A 535 -17.37 34.02 25.33
CA GLU A 535 -16.73 35.31 25.66
C GLU A 535 -16.60 36.24 24.43
N ASN A 536 -16.36 35.68 23.24
CA ASN A 536 -16.33 36.43 21.98
C ASN A 536 -17.72 36.78 21.43
N ALA A 537 -18.75 36.01 21.79
CA ALA A 537 -20.15 36.26 21.41
C ALA A 537 -20.83 37.27 22.35
N THR A 538 -20.41 37.37 23.61
CA THR A 538 -20.88 38.36 24.60
C THR A 538 -19.98 39.59 24.71
N GLY A 539 -19.12 39.84 23.72
CA GLY A 539 -18.26 41.03 23.68
C GLY A 539 -19.07 42.33 23.78
N LYS A 540 -18.97 42.95 24.97
CA LYS A 540 -18.94 44.40 25.15
C LYS A 540 -17.82 45.03 24.32
#